data_AF-A0A949GL55-F1
#
_entry.id   AF-A0A949GL55-F1
#
_cell.length_a   1.000
_cell.length_b   1.000
_cell.length_c   1.000
_cell.angle_alpha   90.00
_cell.angle_beta   90.00
_cell.angle_gamma   90.00
#
_symmetry.space_group_name_H-M   'P 1'
#
loop_
_entity.id
_entity.type
_entity.pdbx_description
1 polymer ?
#
loop_
_entity_poly.entity_id
_entity_poly.type
_entity_poly.pdbx_seq_one_letter_code
_entity_poly.pdbx_strand_id
1 'polypeptide(L)'
;MTSRHPRLLSATLGLIALIQLILGAAFLAAPERTAQVLGLAAAPGWTNWLFGMMAARFLGFGYGMAVAARDPQGARSWIKAMIAIQAIDWFVTLKYLNAGAVTLAQVSTASFLPVVFVVVLTLGLPKPVKGV
;
A
#
# COMPACT_ATOMS: atom_id res chain seq x y z
N MET A 1 9.17 23.95 0.80
CA MET A 1 9.27 22.74 -0.06
C MET A 1 10.72 22.29 -0.11
N THR A 2 11.07 21.09 0.35
CA THR A 2 12.42 20.52 0.13
C THR A 2 12.37 19.03 -0.26
N SER A 3 11.40 18.64 -1.09
CA SER A 3 11.55 17.47 -1.96
C SER A 3 12.18 17.94 -3.26
N ARG A 4 13.18 17.21 -3.79
CA ARG A 4 13.81 17.54 -5.08
C ARG A 4 12.81 17.51 -6.25
N HIS A 5 11.69 16.76 -6.11
CA HIS A 5 10.66 16.63 -7.14
C HIS A 5 9.24 16.59 -6.51
N PRO A 6 8.65 17.75 -6.15
CA PRO A 6 7.38 17.80 -5.43
C PRO A 6 6.20 17.23 -6.22
N ARG A 7 6.15 17.46 -7.55
CA ARG A 7 5.08 16.94 -8.41
C ARG A 7 5.11 15.41 -8.53
N LEU A 8 6.31 14.83 -8.63
CA LEU A 8 6.48 13.38 -8.69
C LEU A 8 5.98 12.73 -7.39
N LEU A 9 6.39 13.26 -6.24
CA LEU A 9 5.93 12.78 -4.94
C LEU A 9 4.40 12.82 -4.81
N SER A 10 3.77 13.97 -5.12
CA SER A 10 2.31 14.10 -5.06
C SER A 10 1.60 13.13 -6.02
N ALA A 11 2.14 12.93 -7.23
CA ALA A 11 1.60 11.96 -8.17
C ALA A 11 1.73 10.51 -7.66
N THR A 12 2.89 10.16 -7.09
CA THR A 12 3.11 8.84 -6.47
C THR A 12 2.15 8.61 -5.30
N LEU A 13 1.98 9.60 -4.42
CA LEU A 13 1.03 9.52 -3.31
C LEU A 13 -0.41 9.36 -3.81
N GLY A 14 -0.80 10.09 -4.86
CA GLY A 14 -2.11 9.95 -5.50
C GLY A 14 -2.33 8.57 -6.14
N LEU A 15 -1.31 8.02 -6.79
CA LEU A 15 -1.36 6.67 -7.36
C LEU A 15 -1.50 5.61 -6.27
N ILE A 16 -0.70 5.70 -5.19
CA ILE A 16 -0.82 4.79 -4.05
C ILE A 16 -2.21 4.90 -3.44
N ALA A 17 -2.73 6.11 -3.25
CA ALA A 17 -4.09 6.34 -2.75
C ALA A 17 -5.14 5.61 -3.59
N LEU A 18 -5.06 5.77 -4.92
CA LEU A 18 -5.98 5.13 -5.85
C LEU A 18 -5.94 3.60 -5.75
N ILE A 19 -4.75 3.01 -5.77
CA ILE A 19 -4.58 1.55 -5.67
C ILE A 19 -5.14 1.03 -4.34
N GLN A 20 -4.81 1.70 -3.23
CA GLN A 20 -5.27 1.33 -1.89
C GLN A 20 -6.80 1.39 -1.77
N LEU A 21 -7.43 2.44 -2.33
CA LEU A 21 -8.88 2.58 -2.32
C LEU A 21 -9.57 1.51 -3.17
N ILE A 22 -9.03 1.20 -4.36
CA ILE A 22 -9.57 0.15 -5.24
C ILE A 22 -9.46 -1.22 -4.56
N LEU A 23 -8.30 -1.59 -4.02
CA LEU A 23 -8.10 -2.87 -3.35
C LEU A 23 -8.93 -2.96 -2.07
N GLY A 24 -8.97 -1.89 -1.27
CA GLY A 24 -9.82 -1.81 -0.08
C GLY A 24 -11.29 -1.99 -0.42
N ALA A 25 -11.82 -1.29 -1.42
CA ALA A 25 -13.20 -1.44 -1.84
C ALA A 25 -13.50 -2.85 -2.36
N ALA A 26 -12.59 -3.43 -3.16
CA ALA A 26 -12.75 -4.78 -3.70
C ALA A 26 -12.81 -5.85 -2.61
N PHE A 27 -11.83 -5.85 -1.69
CA PHE A 27 -11.79 -6.82 -0.59
C PHE A 27 -12.89 -6.59 0.46
N LEU A 28 -13.42 -5.37 0.60
CA LEU A 28 -14.55 -5.10 1.47
C LEU A 28 -15.87 -5.63 0.88
N ALA A 29 -16.10 -5.40 -0.41
CA ALA A 29 -17.36 -5.74 -1.07
C ALA A 29 -17.44 -7.22 -1.49
N ALA A 30 -16.33 -7.81 -1.94
CA ALA A 30 -16.32 -9.15 -2.52
C ALA A 30 -14.96 -9.88 -2.31
N PRO A 31 -14.56 -10.15 -1.05
CA PRO A 31 -13.23 -10.67 -0.73
C PRO A 31 -12.89 -11.98 -1.46
N GLU A 32 -13.83 -12.92 -1.53
CA GLU A 32 -13.63 -14.19 -2.20
C GLU A 32 -13.42 -14.02 -3.72
N ARG A 33 -14.25 -13.19 -4.36
CA ARG A 33 -14.11 -12.91 -5.80
C ARG A 33 -12.82 -12.17 -6.11
N THR A 34 -12.40 -11.23 -5.26
CA THR A 34 -11.11 -10.55 -5.39
C THR A 34 -9.96 -11.54 -5.29
N ALA A 35 -9.99 -12.47 -4.33
CA ALA A 35 -8.98 -13.51 -4.20
C ALA A 35 -8.93 -14.45 -5.42
N GLN A 36 -10.08 -14.84 -5.97
CA GLN A 36 -10.17 -15.66 -7.18
C GLN A 36 -9.59 -14.96 -8.41
N VAL A 37 -9.83 -13.65 -8.58
CA VAL A 37 -9.24 -12.85 -9.67
C VAL A 37 -7.71 -12.81 -9.57
N LEU A 38 -7.17 -12.81 -8.35
CA LEU A 38 -5.73 -12.94 -8.09
C LEU A 38 -5.21 -14.38 -8.28
N GLY A 39 -6.08 -15.33 -8.62
CA GLY A 39 -5.75 -16.74 -8.80
C GLY A 39 -5.46 -17.49 -7.50
N LEU A 40 -5.86 -16.96 -6.34
CA LEU A 40 -5.68 -17.62 -5.06
C LEU A 40 -6.62 -18.82 -4.91
N ALA A 41 -6.14 -19.87 -4.25
CA ALA A 41 -6.95 -21.05 -3.96
C ALA A 41 -8.14 -20.71 -3.06
N ALA A 42 -9.21 -21.48 -3.16
CA ALA A 42 -10.35 -21.36 -2.26
C ALA A 42 -9.88 -21.57 -0.80
N ALA A 43 -10.34 -20.68 0.08
CA ALA A 43 -9.98 -20.69 1.49
C ALA A 43 -11.24 -20.79 2.36
N PRO A 44 -11.12 -21.24 3.63
CA PRO A 44 -12.26 -21.32 4.53
C PRO A 44 -12.92 -19.95 4.72
N GLY A 45 -14.25 -19.90 4.85
CA GLY A 45 -15.00 -18.63 4.87
C GLY A 45 -14.57 -17.60 5.92
N TRP A 46 -13.91 -18.02 7.02
CA TRP A 46 -13.35 -17.09 8.00
C TRP A 46 -12.24 -16.19 7.42
N THR A 47 -11.61 -16.56 6.30
CA THR A 47 -10.63 -15.69 5.61
C THR A 47 -11.28 -14.45 5.02
N ASN A 48 -12.55 -14.53 4.60
CA ASN A 48 -13.28 -13.38 4.07
C ASN A 48 -13.47 -12.30 5.12
N TRP A 49 -13.67 -12.70 6.39
CA TRP A 49 -13.72 -11.78 7.52
C TRP A 49 -12.37 -11.08 7.76
N LEU A 50 -11.25 -11.82 7.69
CA LEU A 50 -9.90 -11.23 7.77
C LEU A 50 -9.62 -10.26 6.61
N PHE A 51 -10.00 -10.61 5.39
CA PHE A 51 -9.87 -9.71 4.23
C PHE A 51 -10.71 -8.44 4.38
N GLY A 52 -11.94 -8.55 4.91
CA GLY A 52 -12.77 -7.38 5.22
C GLY A 52 -12.13 -6.46 6.26
N MET A 53 -11.54 -7.01 7.32
CA MET A 53 -10.78 -6.19 8.28
C MET A 53 -9.51 -5.57 7.67
N MET A 54 -8.79 -6.32 6.82
CA MET A 54 -7.64 -5.81 6.09
C MET A 54 -8.03 -4.68 5.13
N ALA A 55 -9.21 -4.76 4.52
CA ALA A 55 -9.72 -3.72 3.64
C ALA A 55 -9.85 -2.36 4.34
N ALA A 56 -10.25 -2.34 5.61
CA ALA A 56 -10.31 -1.10 6.39
C ALA A 56 -8.94 -0.40 6.47
N ARG A 57 -7.85 -1.18 6.60
CA ARG A 57 -6.49 -0.66 6.56
C ARG A 57 -6.17 -0.06 5.19
N PHE A 58 -6.48 -0.76 4.09
CA PHE A 58 -6.25 -0.21 2.75
C PHE A 58 -7.02 1.10 2.52
N LEU A 59 -8.29 1.16 2.94
CA LEU A 59 -9.10 2.37 2.83
C LEU A 59 -8.53 3.53 3.68
N GLY A 60 -8.14 3.26 4.93
CA GLY A 60 -7.56 4.27 5.82
C GLY A 60 -6.25 4.83 5.29
N PHE A 61 -5.36 3.98 4.80
CA PHE A 61 -4.11 4.42 4.19
C PHE A 61 -4.32 5.08 2.83
N GLY A 62 -5.30 4.63 2.04
CA GLY A 62 -5.70 5.29 0.80
C GLY A 62 -6.14 6.73 1.04
N TYR A 63 -6.99 6.96 2.05
CA TYR A 63 -7.35 8.30 2.50
C TYR A 63 -6.13 9.11 2.96
N GLY A 64 -5.28 8.54 3.82
CA GLY A 64 -4.07 9.20 4.31
C GLY A 64 -3.13 9.63 3.18
N MET A 65 -2.99 8.81 2.13
CA MET A 65 -2.20 9.15 0.95
C MET A 65 -2.86 10.22 0.08
N ALA A 66 -4.19 10.23 -0.03
CA ALA A 66 -4.91 11.30 -0.74
C ALA A 66 -4.76 12.66 -0.02
N VAL A 67 -4.73 12.67 1.31
CA VAL A 67 -4.39 13.85 2.11
C VAL A 67 -2.93 14.24 1.88
N ALA A 68 -2.01 13.28 1.97
CA ALA A 68 -0.58 13.52 1.77
C ALA A 68 -0.24 14.01 0.37
N ALA A 69 -0.99 13.62 -0.67
CA ALA A 69 -0.76 14.10 -2.03
C ALA A 69 -0.98 15.61 -2.17
N ARG A 70 -1.89 16.19 -1.35
CA ARG A 70 -2.22 17.63 -1.34
C ARG A 70 -1.26 18.43 -0.44
N ASP A 71 -0.95 17.91 0.73
CA ASP A 71 0.05 18.49 1.65
C ASP A 71 1.00 17.42 2.20
N PRO A 72 2.09 17.11 1.47
CA PRO A 72 3.08 16.13 1.92
C PRO A 72 3.81 16.56 3.19
N GLN A 73 3.90 17.87 3.46
CA GLN A 73 4.68 18.41 4.58
C GLN A 73 3.91 18.25 5.90
N GLY A 74 2.61 18.52 5.91
CA GLY A 74 1.74 18.26 7.05
C GLY A 74 1.50 16.76 7.29
N ALA A 75 1.49 15.95 6.21
CA ALA A 75 1.19 14.53 6.28
C ALA A 75 2.42 13.60 6.37
N ARG A 76 3.55 14.07 6.90
CA ARG A 76 4.80 13.26 6.95
C ARG A 76 4.65 11.95 7.72
N SER A 77 3.86 11.94 8.79
CA SER A 77 3.56 10.72 9.57
C SER A 77 2.87 9.67 8.72
N TRP A 78 1.91 10.07 7.87
CA TRP A 78 1.25 9.19 6.92
C TRP A 78 2.22 8.59 5.91
N ILE A 79 3.12 9.40 5.35
CA ILE A 79 4.12 8.92 4.38
C ILE A 79 5.06 7.91 5.03
N LYS A 80 5.54 8.19 6.25
CA LYS A 80 6.39 7.24 7.01
C LYS A 80 5.67 5.94 7.33
N ALA A 81 4.41 6.02 7.78
CA ALA A 81 3.60 4.85 8.07
C ALA A 81 3.39 4.01 6.80
N MET A 82 3.10 4.64 5.66
CA MET A 82 2.98 3.96 4.37
C MET A 82 4.29 3.29 3.93
N ILE A 83 5.45 3.91 4.16
CA ILE A 83 6.76 3.27 3.89
C ILE A 83 6.91 2.00 4.74
N ALA A 84 6.66 2.10 6.05
CA ALA A 84 6.80 0.98 6.97
C ALA A 84 5.87 -0.18 6.60
N ILE A 85 4.61 0.13 6.25
CA ILE A 85 3.62 -0.88 5.93
C ILE A 85 3.95 -1.64 4.65
N GLN A 86 4.43 -0.94 3.64
CA GLN A 86 4.83 -1.55 2.38
C GLN A 86 6.06 -2.43 2.53
N ALA A 87 7.01 -2.03 3.39
CA ALA A 87 8.15 -2.88 3.73
C ALA A 87 7.70 -4.17 4.42
N ILE A 88 6.79 -4.08 5.41
CA ILE A 88 6.23 -5.25 6.11
C ILE A 88 5.49 -6.17 5.12
N ASP A 89 4.61 -5.61 4.28
CA ASP A 89 3.83 -6.39 3.31
C ASP A 89 4.75 -7.10 2.29
N TRP A 90 5.83 -6.43 1.88
CA TRP A 90 6.83 -7.01 1.01
C TRP A 90 7.59 -8.17 1.68
N PHE A 91 8.02 -8.01 2.93
CA PHE A 91 8.65 -9.11 3.69
C PHE A 91 7.72 -10.31 3.86
N VAL A 92 6.43 -10.06 4.15
CA VAL A 92 5.42 -11.12 4.24
C VAL A 92 5.26 -11.81 2.87
N THR A 93 5.19 -11.04 1.80
CA THR A 93 5.10 -11.58 0.42
C THR A 93 6.27 -12.50 0.11
N LEU A 94 7.50 -12.10 0.40
CA LEU A 94 8.70 -12.94 0.22
C LEU A 94 8.65 -14.23 1.03
N LYS A 95 8.23 -14.14 2.30
CA LYS A 95 8.09 -15.31 3.18
C LYS A 95 7.13 -16.34 2.56
N TYR A 96 5.97 -15.91 2.09
CA TYR A 96 4.96 -16.83 1.54
C TYR A 96 5.25 -17.28 0.10
N LEU A 97 5.99 -16.48 -0.69
CA LEU A 97 6.57 -16.93 -1.95
C LEU A 97 7.59 -18.06 -1.72
N ASN A 98 8.51 -17.89 -0.77
CA ASN A 98 9.54 -18.89 -0.46
C ASN A 98 8.94 -20.17 0.12
N ALA A 99 7.82 -20.06 0.84
CA ALA A 99 7.07 -21.21 1.36
C ALA A 99 6.21 -21.92 0.28
N GLY A 100 6.14 -21.39 -0.94
CA GLY A 100 5.29 -21.94 -2.02
C GLY A 100 3.79 -21.76 -1.80
N ALA A 101 3.38 -20.93 -0.84
CA ALA A 101 1.97 -20.67 -0.55
C ALA A 101 1.30 -19.75 -1.59
N VAL A 102 2.11 -18.92 -2.26
CA VAL A 102 1.72 -18.09 -3.40
C VAL A 102 2.80 -18.18 -4.48
N THR A 103 2.43 -17.91 -5.72
CA THR A 103 3.31 -17.84 -6.89
C THR A 103 3.60 -16.40 -7.25
N LEU A 104 4.73 -16.16 -7.94
CA LEU A 104 5.08 -14.80 -8.39
C LEU A 104 4.00 -14.17 -9.29
N ALA A 105 3.25 -14.97 -10.04
CA ALA A 105 2.15 -14.48 -10.86
C ALA A 105 0.99 -13.91 -10.01
N GLN A 106 0.63 -14.60 -8.93
CA GLN A 106 -0.46 -14.20 -8.01
C GLN A 106 -0.13 -12.93 -7.21
N VAL A 107 1.16 -12.68 -6.92
CA VAL A 107 1.62 -11.53 -6.14
C VAL A 107 2.50 -10.57 -6.94
N SER A 108 2.41 -10.59 -8.27
CA SER A 108 3.31 -9.83 -9.15
C SER A 108 3.33 -8.34 -8.83
N THR A 109 2.18 -7.71 -8.60
CA THR A 109 2.09 -6.30 -8.19
C THR A 109 2.68 -6.07 -6.79
N ALA A 110 2.40 -6.96 -5.82
CA ALA A 110 2.91 -6.88 -4.45
C ALA A 110 4.42 -7.20 -4.33
N SER A 111 5.02 -7.83 -5.33
CA SER A 111 6.43 -8.22 -5.30
C SER A 111 7.37 -7.10 -5.74
N PHE A 112 6.91 -6.20 -6.61
CA PHE A 112 7.76 -5.17 -7.23
C PHE A 112 7.33 -3.73 -6.88
N LEU A 113 6.03 -3.41 -6.90
CA LEU A 113 5.57 -2.04 -6.67
C LEU A 113 5.89 -1.50 -5.26
N PRO A 114 5.76 -2.29 -4.18
CA PRO A 114 6.10 -1.81 -2.84
C PRO A 114 7.55 -1.35 -2.71
N VAL A 115 8.50 -2.03 -3.35
CA VAL A 115 9.92 -1.64 -3.33
C VAL A 115 10.11 -0.30 -4.02
N VAL A 116 9.52 -0.12 -5.20
CA VAL A 116 9.57 1.14 -5.95
C VAL A 116 8.95 2.27 -5.14
N PHE A 117 7.77 2.05 -4.55
CA PHE A 117 7.10 3.05 -3.72
C PHE A 117 7.90 3.39 -2.46
N VAL A 118 8.46 2.41 -1.76
CA VAL A 118 9.34 2.65 -0.61
C VAL A 118 10.52 3.53 -1.00
N VAL A 119 11.20 3.24 -2.11
CA VAL A 119 12.33 4.05 -2.58
C VAL A 119 11.88 5.47 -2.92
N VAL A 120 10.84 5.63 -3.74
CA VAL A 120 10.34 6.95 -4.16
C VAL A 120 9.85 7.79 -2.99
N LEU A 121 9.09 7.20 -2.07
CA LEU A 121 8.60 7.89 -0.88
C LEU A 121 9.72 8.25 0.09
N THR A 122 10.73 7.39 0.25
CA THR A 122 11.88 7.67 1.13
C THR A 122 12.72 8.81 0.58
N LEU A 123 13.03 8.79 -0.72
CA LEU A 123 13.79 9.86 -1.39
C LEU A 123 13.00 11.17 -1.50
N GLY A 124 11.67 11.07 -1.64
CA GLY A 124 10.76 12.20 -1.71
C GLY A 124 10.32 12.75 -0.35
N LEU A 125 10.61 12.06 0.76
CA LEU A 125 10.11 12.40 2.09
C LEU A 125 10.52 13.84 2.47
N PRO A 126 9.55 14.73 2.76
CA PRO A 126 9.89 16.09 3.12
C PRO A 126 10.74 16.15 4.40
N LYS A 127 11.69 17.08 4.46
CA LYS A 127 12.51 17.30 5.65
C LYS A 127 11.68 17.96 6.76
N PRO A 128 12.01 17.74 8.05
CA PRO A 128 11.39 18.49 9.13
C PRO A 128 11.64 19.98 8.91
N VAL A 129 10.61 20.82 9.12
CA VAL A 129 10.81 22.26 9.24
C VAL A 129 11.54 22.48 10.56
N LYS A 130 12.76 23.03 10.53
CA LYS A 130 13.48 23.39 11.75
C LYS A 130 12.80 24.62 12.35
N GLY A 131 12.39 24.57 13.62
CA GLY A 131 11.89 25.73 14.36
C GLY A 131 10.44 25.69 14.84
N VAL A 132 9.81 24.51 14.90
CA VAL A 132 8.62 24.23 15.72
C VAL A 132 8.96 23.12 16.70
#